data_AF-A0A7C4S6K1-F1
#
_entry.id   AF-A0A7C4S6K1-F1
#
_cell.length_a   1.000
_cell.length_b   1.000
_cell.length_c   1.000
_cell.angle_alpha   90.00
_cell.angle_beta   90.00
_cell.angle_gamma   90.00
#
_symmetry.space_group_name_H-M   'P 1'
#
loop_
_entity.id
_entity.type
_entity.pdbx_description
1 polymer ?
#
loop_
_entity_poly.entity_id
_entity_poly.type
_entity_poly.pdbx_seq_one_letter_code
_entity_poly.pdbx_strand_id
1 'polypeptide(L)'
;MVFKTSLYYFPNDLFREKGIVITLKDLEEIAKKNGTKITSKLDKIGGLGFFSRFLLRGIQPDILIITIEGEDEESVKASIKDIYAKYGPYEVFIGPSSSIARKLKSELK
;
A
#
# COMPACT_ATOMS: atom_id res chain seq x y z
N MET A 1 -1.55 18.90 -13.04
CA MET A 1 -2.54 17.83 -12.77
C MET A 1 -1.90 16.91 -11.74
N VAL A 2 -2.60 16.50 -10.67
CA VAL A 2 -1.97 15.66 -9.62
C VAL A 2 -2.44 14.22 -9.81
N PHE A 3 -1.52 13.32 -10.07
CA PHE A 3 -1.77 11.88 -10.13
C PHE A 3 -1.76 11.32 -8.71
N LYS A 4 -2.73 10.47 -8.41
CA LYS A 4 -2.90 9.87 -7.08
C LYS A 4 -3.27 8.41 -7.20
N THR A 5 -2.62 7.57 -6.42
CA THR A 5 -2.99 6.16 -6.30
C THR A 5 -2.75 5.65 -4.89
N SER A 6 -3.57 4.68 -4.48
CA SER A 6 -3.40 3.97 -3.22
C SER A 6 -3.12 2.50 -3.46
N LEU A 7 -2.31 1.92 -2.57
CA LEU A 7 -2.06 0.50 -2.44
C LEU A 7 -2.03 0.15 -0.96
N TYR A 8 -2.07 -1.13 -0.61
CA TYR A 8 -2.03 -1.53 0.78
C TYR A 8 -1.21 -2.80 1.02
N TYR A 9 -0.70 -2.90 2.24
CA TYR A 9 -0.01 -4.07 2.78
C TYR A 9 -0.71 -4.57 4.03
N PHE A 10 -0.43 -5.81 4.39
CA PHE A 10 -0.68 -6.36 5.71
C PHE A 10 0.66 -6.39 6.48
N PRO A 11 1.04 -5.32 7.21
CA PRO A 11 2.30 -5.25 7.95
C PRO A 11 2.60 -6.48 8.82
N ASN A 12 1.58 -7.02 9.48
CA ASN A 12 1.74 -8.19 10.35
C ASN A 12 2.12 -9.43 9.56
N ASP A 13 1.51 -9.66 8.39
CA ASP A 13 1.82 -10.81 7.53
C ASP A 13 3.20 -10.62 6.91
N LEU A 14 3.51 -9.40 6.46
CA LEU A 14 4.82 -9.04 5.92
C LEU A 14 5.95 -9.30 6.94
N PHE A 15 5.72 -8.95 8.20
CA PHE A 15 6.66 -9.21 9.28
C PHE A 15 6.76 -10.70 9.62
N ARG A 16 5.63 -11.41 9.72
CA ARG A 16 5.59 -12.84 10.07
C ARG A 16 6.21 -13.73 9.00
N GLU A 17 5.92 -13.46 7.73
CA GLU A 17 6.35 -14.30 6.61
C GLU A 17 7.75 -13.95 6.12
N LYS A 18 8.11 -12.66 6.12
CA LYS A 18 9.36 -12.17 5.51
C LYS A 18 10.30 -11.45 6.46
N GLY A 19 9.89 -11.18 7.71
CA GLY A 19 10.67 -10.39 8.65
C GLY A 19 10.79 -8.90 8.26
N ILE A 20 9.98 -8.42 7.32
CA ILE A 20 10.08 -7.06 6.77
C ILE A 20 9.14 -6.12 7.53
N VAL A 21 9.66 -4.96 7.92
CA VAL A 21 8.90 -3.88 8.56
C VAL A 21 8.86 -2.68 7.62
N ILE A 22 7.66 -2.20 7.30
CA ILE A 22 7.49 -0.96 6.54
C ILE A 22 7.73 0.22 7.49
N THR A 23 8.73 1.05 7.21
CA THR A 23 9.02 2.23 8.02
C THR A 23 8.64 3.53 7.32
N LEU A 24 8.29 4.56 8.09
CA LEU A 24 8.00 5.89 7.54
C LEU A 24 9.23 6.49 6.84
N LYS A 25 10.42 6.28 7.42
CA LYS A 25 11.69 6.77 6.86
C LYS A 25 11.94 6.23 5.45
N ASP A 26 11.70 4.94 5.25
CA ASP A 26 11.85 4.31 3.94
C ASP A 26 10.87 4.89 2.91
N LEU A 27 9.62 5.14 3.32
CA LEU A 27 8.62 5.77 2.46
C LEU A 27 9.00 7.22 2.14
N GLU A 28 9.56 7.96 3.10
CA GLU A 28 10.08 9.32 2.87
C GLU A 28 11.28 9.34 1.93
N GLU A 29 12.18 8.37 2.02
CA GLU A 29 13.32 8.24 1.11
C GLU A 29 12.87 7.96 -0.32
N ILE A 30 11.91 7.04 -0.51
CA ILE A 30 11.31 6.77 -1.82
C ILE A 30 10.57 8.00 -2.36
N ALA A 31 9.82 8.69 -1.51
CA ALA A 31 9.11 9.93 -1.84
C ALA A 31 10.08 10.98 -2.38
N LYS A 32 11.17 11.24 -1.66
CA LYS A 32 12.22 12.20 -2.07
C LYS A 32 12.93 11.78 -3.35
N LYS A 33 13.31 10.50 -3.47
CA LYS A 33 14.01 9.96 -4.64
C LYS A 33 13.24 10.20 -5.94
N ASN A 34 11.93 9.98 -5.91
CA ASN A 34 11.09 10.02 -7.12
C ASN A 34 10.29 11.32 -7.26
N GLY A 35 10.49 12.32 -6.38
CA GLY A 35 9.73 13.57 -6.43
C GLY A 35 8.22 13.39 -6.19
N THR A 36 7.85 12.43 -5.34
CA THR A 36 6.45 12.14 -5.00
C THR A 36 6.16 12.43 -3.54
N LYS A 37 4.88 12.58 -3.20
CA LYS A 37 4.41 12.66 -1.83
C LYS A 37 3.79 11.32 -1.45
N ILE A 38 4.35 10.68 -0.44
CA ILE A 38 3.85 9.40 0.08
C ILE A 38 3.24 9.64 1.46
N THR A 39 2.01 9.17 1.65
CA THR A 39 1.31 9.21 2.94
C THR A 39 0.88 7.80 3.31
N SER A 40 1.02 7.45 4.57
CA SER A 40 0.61 6.14 5.08
C SER A 40 -0.43 6.29 6.17
N LYS A 41 -1.49 5.48 6.09
CA LYS A 41 -2.55 5.42 7.10
C LYS A 41 -2.72 3.97 7.52
N LEU A 42 -2.68 3.73 8.83
CA LEU A 42 -3.13 2.46 9.39
C LEU A 42 -4.65 2.45 9.38
N ASP A 43 -5.21 1.43 8.75
CA ASP A 43 -6.63 1.18 8.74
C ASP A 43 -6.92 -0.21 9.31
N LYS A 44 -7.99 -0.30 10.07
CA LYS A 44 -8.54 -1.58 10.51
C LYS A 44 -9.61 -1.92 9.49
N ILE A 45 -9.61 -3.11 8.89
CA ILE A 45 -10.79 -3.53 8.11
C ILE A 45 -11.99 -3.54 9.05
N GLY A 46 -12.78 -2.47 8.97
CA GLY A 46 -14.19 -2.37 9.27
C GLY A 46 -14.66 -2.63 10.71
N GLY A 47 -15.68 -1.88 11.10
CA GLY A 47 -16.72 -2.41 11.98
C GLY A 47 -17.32 -3.66 11.35
N LEU A 48 -16.71 -4.80 11.66
CA LEU A 48 -17.22 -6.12 11.36
C LEU A 48 -18.66 -6.20 11.89
N GLY A 49 -19.65 -6.38 11.02
CA GLY A 49 -21.01 -6.76 11.43
C GLY A 49 -20.95 -7.98 12.35
N PHE A 50 -21.92 -8.14 13.25
CA PHE A 50 -21.89 -9.11 14.36
C PHE A 50 -21.36 -10.51 13.98
N PHE A 51 -21.77 -11.04 12.83
CA PHE A 51 -21.34 -12.36 12.33
C PHE A 51 -19.87 -12.42 11.89
N SER A 52 -19.37 -11.34 11.27
CA SER A 52 -17.98 -11.26 10.81
C SER A 52 -16.97 -11.08 11.97
N ARG A 53 -17.39 -10.49 13.10
CA ARG A 53 -16.58 -10.46 14.35
C ARG A 53 -16.37 -11.84 14.94
N PHE A 54 -17.33 -12.75 14.81
CA PHE A 54 -17.26 -14.07 15.42
C PHE A 54 -16.33 -15.01 14.65
N LEU A 55 -16.34 -14.94 13.30
CA LEU A 55 -15.46 -15.71 12.42
C LEU A 55 -14.00 -15.21 12.43
N LEU A 56 -13.80 -13.90 12.54
CA LEU A 56 -12.47 -13.27 12.45
C LEU A 56 -11.84 -12.96 13.82
N ARG A 57 -12.32 -13.60 14.89
CA ARG A 57 -11.93 -13.35 16.29
C ARG A 57 -10.43 -13.55 16.61
N GLY A 58 -9.65 -14.13 15.68
CA GLY A 58 -8.21 -14.34 15.81
C GLY A 58 -7.34 -13.68 14.72
N ILE A 59 -7.93 -12.95 13.77
CA ILE A 59 -7.21 -12.28 12.68
C ILE A 59 -7.57 -10.80 12.78
N GLN A 60 -6.71 -9.98 13.38
CA GLN A 60 -6.80 -8.52 13.30
C GLN A 60 -6.06 -8.08 12.03
N PRO A 61 -6.75 -7.77 10.92
CA PRO A 61 -6.08 -7.20 9.75
C PRO A 61 -5.83 -5.72 10.02
N ASP A 62 -4.69 -5.41 10.61
CA ASP A 62 -4.14 -4.06 10.62
C ASP A 62 -3.48 -3.83 9.26
N ILE A 63 -4.21 -3.18 8.35
CA ILE A 63 -3.73 -2.85 7.02
C ILE A 63 -2.99 -1.51 7.06
N LEU A 64 -1.89 -1.44 6.32
CA LEU A 64 -1.22 -0.18 6.03
C LEU A 64 -1.58 0.27 4.62
N ILE A 65 -2.39 1.32 4.52
CA ILE A 65 -2.71 1.98 3.26
C ILE A 65 -1.61 2.98 2.96
N ILE A 66 -0.97 2.85 1.80
CA ILE A 66 0.02 3.78 1.29
C ILE A 66 -0.59 4.50 0.10
N THR A 67 -0.63 5.82 0.18
CA THR A 67 -1.14 6.70 -0.87
C THR A 67 0.02 7.52 -1.43
N ILE A 68 0.17 7.46 -2.75
CA ILE A 68 1.26 8.08 -3.50
C ILE A 68 0.64 9.15 -4.39
N GLU A 69 1.16 10.36 -4.28
CA GLU A 69 0.75 11.54 -5.05
C GLU A 69 1.96 12.10 -5.80
N GLY A 70 1.79 12.50 -7.06
CA GLY A 70 2.86 13.05 -7.89
C GLY A 70 2.32 13.94 -9.00
N GLU A 71 3.19 14.78 -9.57
CA GLU A 71 2.83 15.64 -10.72
C GLU A 71 2.78 14.86 -12.03
N ASP A 72 3.49 13.73 -12.11
CA ASP A 72 3.61 12.86 -13.28
C ASP A 72 3.17 11.42 -12.97
N GLU A 73 2.55 10.74 -13.93
CA GLU A 73 2.17 9.33 -13.76
C GLU A 73 3.41 8.41 -13.66
N GLU A 74 4.49 8.76 -14.35
CA GLU A 74 5.74 7.98 -14.35
C GLU A 74 6.43 8.00 -12.99
N SER A 75 6.46 9.15 -12.30
CA SER A 75 7.04 9.25 -10.95
C SER A 75 6.22 8.45 -9.94
N VAL A 76 4.90 8.47 -10.05
CA VAL A 76 4.01 7.61 -9.24
C VAL A 76 4.30 6.13 -9.49
N LYS A 77 4.44 5.71 -10.76
CA LYS A 77 4.80 4.33 -11.10
C LYS A 77 6.17 3.94 -10.58
N ALA A 78 7.17 4.82 -10.70
CA ALA A 78 8.52 4.59 -10.18
C ALA A 78 8.50 4.39 -8.66
N SER A 79 7.76 5.21 -7.92
CA SER A 79 7.56 5.04 -6.48
C SER A 79 6.88 3.72 -6.14
N ILE A 80 5.86 3.28 -6.88
CA ILE A 80 5.26 1.97 -6.67
C ILE A 80 6.28 0.84 -6.91
N LYS A 81 7.10 0.95 -7.96
CA LYS A 81 8.15 -0.04 -8.26
C LYS A 81 9.20 -0.13 -7.15
N ASP A 82 9.65 1.00 -6.62
CA ASP A 82 10.61 1.04 -5.51
C ASP A 82 10.01 0.44 -4.23
N ILE A 83 8.74 0.76 -3.92
CA ILE A 83 8.01 0.17 -2.79
C ILE A 83 7.88 -1.35 -3.00
N TYR A 84 7.52 -1.80 -4.21
CA TYR A 84 7.41 -3.22 -4.55
C TYR A 84 8.76 -3.93 -4.46
N ALA A 85 9.85 -3.32 -4.92
CA ALA A 85 11.18 -3.90 -4.83
C ALA A 85 11.63 -4.09 -3.37
N LYS A 86 11.25 -3.15 -2.49
CA LYS A 86 11.63 -3.19 -1.07
C LYS A 86 10.75 -4.11 -0.22
N TYR A 87 9.45 -4.10 -0.44
CA TYR A 87 8.47 -4.80 0.41
C TYR A 87 7.81 -6.00 -0.28
N GLY A 88 8.01 -6.17 -1.57
CA GLY A 88 7.41 -7.22 -2.38
C GLY A 88 5.99 -6.88 -2.85
N PRO A 89 5.18 -7.91 -3.16
CA PRO A 89 3.83 -7.73 -3.68
C PRO A 89 2.92 -6.94 -2.74
N TYR A 90 2.16 -5.99 -3.30
CA TYR A 90 1.14 -5.20 -2.61
C TYR A 90 -0.26 -5.59 -3.07
N GLU A 91 -1.26 -5.19 -2.30
CA GLU A 91 -2.68 -5.30 -2.64
C GLU A 91 -3.30 -3.94 -3.01
N VAL A 92 -4.44 -3.96 -3.68
CA VAL A 92 -5.12 -2.75 -4.20
C VAL A 92 -6.62 -2.81 -3.94
N PHE A 93 -7.22 -1.67 -3.62
CA PHE A 93 -8.67 -1.58 -3.48
C PHE A 93 -9.36 -1.63 -4.85
N ILE A 94 -10.60 -2.10 -4.86
CA ILE A 94 -11.47 -1.99 -6.03
C ILE A 94 -11.95 -0.54 -6.09
N GLY A 95 -11.49 0.23 -7.08
CA GLY A 95 -11.93 1.61 -7.30
C GLY A 95 -10.98 2.47 -8.12
N PRO A 96 -11.43 3.66 -8.57
CA PRO A 96 -10.62 4.54 -9.43
C PRO A 96 -9.34 5.03 -8.72
N SER A 97 -9.36 5.15 -7.40
CA SER A 97 -8.24 5.56 -6.55
C SER A 97 -7.05 4.59 -6.56
N SER A 98 -7.22 3.36 -7.04
CA SER A 98 -6.12 2.37 -7.14
C SER A 98 -5.85 1.96 -8.59
N SER A 99 -6.33 2.74 -9.57
CA SER A 99 -6.26 2.39 -10.99
C SER A 99 -4.82 2.25 -11.50
N ILE A 100 -3.93 3.19 -11.16
CA ILE A 100 -2.52 3.16 -11.53
C ILE A 100 -1.82 1.95 -10.89
N ALA A 101 -1.96 1.81 -9.57
CA ALA A 101 -1.36 0.69 -8.84
C ALA A 101 -1.86 -0.68 -9.33
N ARG A 102 -3.13 -0.80 -9.73
CA ARG A 102 -3.71 -2.04 -10.25
C ARG A 102 -3.16 -2.39 -11.64
N LYS A 103 -3.10 -1.42 -12.56
CA LYS A 103 -2.50 -1.61 -13.89
C LYS A 103 -1.05 -2.06 -13.76
N LEU A 104 -0.29 -1.39 -12.90
CA LEU A 104 1.10 -1.75 -12.66
C LEU A 104 1.25 -3.12 -11.98
N LYS A 105 0.32 -3.51 -11.10
CA LYS A 105 0.33 -4.82 -10.45
C LYS A 105 0.20 -5.97 -11.45
N SER A 106 -0.54 -5.79 -12.55
CA SER A 106 -0.60 -6.79 -13.63
C SER A 106 0.66 -6.87 -14.48
N GLU A 107 1.48 -5.80 -14.52
CA GLU A 107 2.75 -5.77 -15.25
C GLU A 107 3.94 -6.33 -14.43
N LEU A 108 3.81 -6.31 -13.10
CA LEU A 108 4.84 -6.77 -12.15
C LEU A 108 4.66 -8.23 -11.70
N LYS A 109 3.64 -8.94 -12.21
CA LYS A 109 3.40 -10.37 -11.99
C LYS A 109 3.99 -11.19 -13.12
#